data_AF-A0A3D3QQA2-F1
#
_entry.id   AF-A0A3D3QQA2-F1
#
_cell.length_a   1.000
_cell.length_b   1.000
_cell.length_c   1.000
_cell.angle_alpha   90.00
_cell.angle_beta   90.00
_cell.angle_gamma   90.00
#
_symmetry.space_group_name_H-M   'P 1'
#
loop_
_entity.id
_entity.type
_entity.pdbx_description
1 polymer ?
#
loop_
_entity_poly.entity_id
_entity_poly.type
_entity_poly.pdbx_seq_one_letter_code
_entity_poly.pdbx_strand_id
1 'polypeptide(L)'
;MRKIGSSPALGLLSFLLVSIAAACSSGESFPRELDMTTWSVVGVDPETGDVGVAVASCVPTYGDAVAALVPGMGAAATQAG
;
A
#
# COMPACT_ATOMS: atom_id res chain seq x y z
N MET A 1 -60.33 -17.35 1.95
CA MET A 1 -59.26 -16.86 1.06
C MET A 1 -58.80 -15.50 1.59
N ARG A 2 -57.66 -15.42 2.30
CA ARG A 2 -57.13 -14.14 2.83
C ARG A 2 -56.13 -13.57 1.83
N LYS A 3 -56.45 -12.42 1.24
CA LYS A 3 -55.51 -11.67 0.37
C LYS A 3 -54.38 -11.13 1.26
N ILE A 4 -53.16 -11.61 1.04
CA ILE A 4 -51.95 -11.06 1.65
C ILE A 4 -51.69 -9.73 0.94
N GLY A 5 -52.08 -8.62 1.57
CA GLY A 5 -51.77 -7.28 1.07
C GLY A 5 -50.32 -6.97 1.38
N SER A 6 -49.50 -6.82 0.33
CA SER A 6 -48.12 -6.34 0.46
C SER A 6 -48.16 -4.86 0.89
N SER A 7 -47.78 -4.57 2.14
CA SER A 7 -47.68 -3.20 2.65
C SER A 7 -46.63 -2.41 1.87
N PRO A 8 -46.97 -1.24 1.29
CA PRO A 8 -46.02 -0.43 0.50
C PRO A 8 -44.82 0.06 1.34
N ALA A 9 -44.97 0.10 2.67
CA ALA A 9 -43.92 0.43 3.61
C ALA A 9 -42.75 -0.57 3.61
N LEU A 10 -43.00 -1.86 3.35
CA LEU A 10 -41.94 -2.88 3.32
C LEU A 10 -41.08 -2.76 2.05
N GLY A 11 -41.70 -2.35 0.94
CA GLY A 11 -41.01 -2.04 -0.31
C GLY A 11 -40.14 -0.79 -0.18
N LEU A 12 -40.65 0.27 0.45
CA LEU A 12 -39.91 1.50 0.68
C LEU A 12 -38.68 1.29 1.57
N LEU A 13 -38.82 0.52 2.66
CA LEU A 13 -37.72 0.22 3.57
C LEU A 13 -36.62 -0.61 2.87
N SER A 14 -37.01 -1.60 2.07
CA SER A 14 -36.07 -2.41 1.29
C SER A 14 -35.30 -1.56 0.28
N PHE A 15 -35.97 -0.63 -0.37
CA PHE A 15 -35.35 0.29 -1.35
C PHE A 15 -34.37 1.27 -0.68
N LEU A 16 -34.73 1.78 0.49
CA LEU A 16 -33.88 2.66 1.29
C LEU A 16 -32.60 1.92 1.75
N LEU A 17 -32.73 0.68 2.23
CA LEU A 17 -31.60 -0.14 2.66
C LEU A 17 -30.62 -0.46 1.52
N VAL A 18 -31.14 -0.78 0.32
CA VAL A 18 -30.29 -1.02 -0.87
C VAL A 18 -29.54 0.25 -1.28
N SER A 19 -30.19 1.42 -1.20
CA SER A 19 -29.59 2.70 -1.57
C SER A 19 -28.45 3.10 -0.61
N ILE A 20 -28.61 2.84 0.69
CA ILE A 20 -27.57 3.12 1.70
C ILE A 20 -26.36 2.19 1.50
N ALA A 21 -26.57 0.90 1.22
CA ALA A 21 -25.48 -0.05 1.00
C ALA A 21 -24.62 0.30 -0.23
N ALA A 22 -25.23 0.84 -1.29
CA ALA A 22 -24.52 1.28 -2.49
C ALA A 22 -23.63 2.51 -2.23
N ALA A 23 -24.02 3.42 -1.33
CA ALA A 23 -23.24 4.61 -1.00
C ALA A 23 -21.98 4.32 -0.19
N CYS A 24 -21.91 3.19 0.52
CA CYS A 24 -20.73 2.78 1.30
C CYS A 24 -19.63 2.09 0.46
N SER A 25 -19.91 1.77 -0.81
CA SER A 25 -18.98 1.06 -1.69
C SER A 25 -18.24 2.02 -2.64
N SER A 26 -17.87 3.21 -2.17
CA SER A 26 -16.90 4.04 -2.87
C SER A 26 -15.59 3.27 -2.94
N GLY A 27 -15.39 2.57 -4.05
CA GLY A 27 -14.16 1.84 -4.36
C GLY A 27 -13.04 2.84 -4.54
N GLU A 28 -12.47 3.33 -3.44
CA GLU A 28 -11.22 4.07 -3.48
C GLU A 28 -10.15 3.16 -4.06
N SER A 29 -9.80 3.38 -5.32
CA SER A 29 -8.66 2.73 -5.94
C SER A 29 -7.41 3.46 -5.49
N PHE A 30 -6.72 2.90 -4.50
CA PHE A 30 -5.38 3.36 -4.17
C PHE A 30 -4.42 3.01 -5.32
N PRO A 31 -3.48 3.90 -5.70
CA PRO A 31 -2.43 3.58 -6.66
C PRO A 31 -1.68 2.34 -6.17
N ARG A 32 -1.61 1.30 -7.03
CA ARG A 32 -0.79 0.10 -6.78
C ARG A 32 0.64 0.24 -7.31
N GLU A 33 0.88 1.33 -8.03
CA GLU A 33 2.16 1.68 -8.61
C GLU A 33 2.56 3.03 -8.02
N LEU A 34 3.78 3.09 -7.52
CA LEU A 34 4.42 4.33 -7.13
C LEU A 34 5.31 4.73 -8.31
N ASP A 35 5.17 5.97 -8.79
CA ASP A 35 6.10 6.54 -9.77
C ASP A 35 7.40 6.92 -9.07
N MET A 36 8.10 5.88 -8.60
CA MET A 36 9.32 5.99 -7.81
C MET A 36 10.47 5.48 -8.65
N THR A 37 11.44 6.35 -8.88
CA THR A 37 12.60 6.01 -9.69
C THR A 37 13.63 5.19 -8.91
N THR A 38 13.62 5.21 -7.56
CA THR A 38 14.59 4.50 -6.72
C THR A 38 14.02 4.12 -5.35
N TRP A 39 14.29 2.89 -4.88
CA TRP A 39 14.03 2.45 -3.51
C TRP A 39 15.26 1.80 -2.89
N SER A 40 15.35 1.86 -1.55
CA SER A 40 16.42 1.24 -0.78
C SER A 40 15.96 0.74 0.59
N VAL A 41 16.69 -0.21 1.16
CA VAL A 41 16.50 -0.73 2.52
C VAL A 41 17.85 -0.98 3.18
N VAL A 42 17.99 -0.56 4.44
CA VAL A 42 19.14 -0.87 5.29
C VAL A 42 18.69 -1.85 6.36
N GLY A 43 19.48 -2.90 6.58
CA GLY A 43 19.18 -3.96 7.54
C GLY A 43 20.37 -4.29 8.43
N VAL A 44 20.07 -4.75 9.64
CA VAL A 44 21.02 -5.30 10.62
C VAL A 44 20.50 -6.67 11.05
N ASP A 45 21.33 -7.70 10.97
CA ASP A 45 21.07 -9.00 11.59
C ASP A 45 21.55 -8.95 13.05
N PRO A 46 20.65 -9.00 14.04
CA PRO A 46 21.03 -8.93 15.45
C PRO A 46 21.72 -10.20 15.98
N GLU A 47 21.60 -11.34 15.30
CA GLU A 47 22.23 -12.60 15.74
C GLU A 47 23.72 -12.64 15.38
N THR A 48 24.05 -12.23 14.15
CA THR A 48 25.43 -12.23 13.63
C THR A 48 26.13 -10.88 13.77
N GLY A 49 25.36 -9.79 13.83
CA GLY A 49 25.86 -8.43 13.73
C GLY A 49 26.11 -7.97 12.29
N ASP A 50 25.71 -8.75 11.29
CA ASP A 50 25.88 -8.38 9.88
C ASP A 50 25.02 -7.17 9.52
N VAL A 51 25.57 -6.30 8.67
CA VAL A 51 24.90 -5.07 8.22
C VAL A 51 24.91 -5.04 6.70
N GLY A 52 23.77 -4.70 6.11
CA GLY A 52 23.59 -4.69 4.65
C GLY A 52 22.69 -3.57 4.16
N VAL A 53 22.79 -3.29 2.87
CA VAL A 53 21.89 -2.38 2.15
C VAL A 53 21.54 -2.97 0.79
N ALA A 54 20.27 -2.86 0.41
CA ALA A 54 19.78 -3.25 -0.92
C ALA A 54 19.08 -2.06 -1.57
N VAL A 55 19.26 -1.91 -2.89
CA VAL A 55 18.77 -0.78 -3.69
C VAL A 55 18.26 -1.30 -5.03
N ALA A 56 17.18 -0.72 -5.56
CA ALA A 56 16.88 -0.80 -6.98
C ALA A 56 16.46 0.57 -7.53
N SER A 57 16.86 0.84 -8.77
CA SER A 57 16.58 2.10 -9.45
C SER A 57 16.22 1.85 -10.91
N CYS A 58 15.27 2.63 -11.41
CA CYS A 58 14.96 2.78 -12.82
C CYS A 58 15.84 3.85 -13.49
N VAL A 59 16.62 4.61 -12.71
CA VAL A 59 17.60 5.57 -13.23
C VAL A 59 18.83 4.78 -13.68
N PRO A 60 19.35 4.97 -14.90
CA PRO A 60 20.52 4.25 -15.41
C PRO A 60 21.85 4.62 -14.73
N THR A 61 21.82 5.28 -13.56
CA THR A 61 22.98 5.53 -12.71
C THR A 61 23.11 4.43 -11.67
N TYR A 62 24.34 3.97 -11.49
CA TYR A 62 24.74 2.81 -10.72
C TYR A 62 24.19 2.81 -9.27
N GLY A 63 23.60 1.69 -8.85
CA GLY A 63 23.11 1.50 -7.48
C GLY A 63 24.19 1.54 -6.40
N ASP A 64 25.47 1.45 -6.79
CA ASP A 64 26.62 1.64 -5.90
C ASP A 64 26.80 3.10 -5.46
N ALA A 65 26.28 4.08 -6.20
CA ALA A 65 26.28 5.48 -5.79
C ALA A 65 25.34 5.75 -4.60
N VAL A 66 24.36 4.87 -4.39
CA VAL A 66 23.36 5.00 -3.33
C VAL A 66 23.84 4.34 -2.04
N ALA A 67 24.47 3.17 -2.15
CA ALA A 67 24.81 2.32 -1.02
C ALA A 67 26.22 2.60 -0.47
N ALA A 68 26.33 2.77 0.85
CA ALA A 68 27.60 2.79 1.55
C ALA A 68 27.61 1.71 2.64
N LEU A 69 28.68 0.91 2.69
CA LEU A 69 29.00 0.02 3.81
C LEU A 69 30.39 0.36 4.36
N VAL A 70 30.48 0.57 5.66
CA VAL A 70 31.74 0.89 6.35
C VAL A 70 31.92 -0.05 7.55
N PRO A 71 32.95 -0.93 7.55
CA PRO A 71 33.24 -1.80 8.68
C PRO A 71 33.38 -1.02 9.99
N GLY A 72 32.65 -1.45 11.03
CA GLY A 72 32.63 -0.80 12.35
C GLY A 72 31.77 0.47 12.46
N MET A 73 31.17 0.95 11.37
CA MET A 73 30.27 2.12 11.36
C MET A 73 28.84 1.78 10.92
N GLY A 74 28.66 0.83 10.00
CA GLY A 74 27.35 0.36 9.53
C GLY A 74 27.11 0.56 8.03
N ALA A 75 25.83 0.67 7.64
CA ALA A 75 25.42 0.91 6.25
C ALA A 75 24.47 2.11 6.13
N ALA A 76 24.49 2.74 4.96
CA ALA A 76 23.63 3.86 4.63
C ALA A 76 23.19 3.79 3.16
N ALA A 77 22.03 4.42 2.88
CA ALA A 77 21.55 4.68 1.53
C ALA A 77 21.32 6.19 1.39
N THR A 78 21.98 6.83 0.43
CA THR A 78 21.75 8.25 0.09
C THR A 78 21.16 8.37 -1.31
N GLN A 79 20.04 9.07 -1.41
CA GLN A 79 19.30 9.20 -2.67
C GLN A 79 18.55 10.53 -2.73
N ALA A 80 18.31 11.02 -3.95
CA ALA A 80 17.40 12.14 -4.22
C ALA A 80 15.97 11.62 -4.41
N GLY A 81 14.99 12.47 -4.06
CA GLY A 81 13.56 12.22 -4.27
C GLY A 81 13.06 12.76 -5.60
#